data_AF-A0AAD7NY13-F1
#
_entry.id   AF-A0AAD7NY13-F1
#
_cell.length_a   1.000
_cell.length_b   1.000
_cell.length_c   1.000
_cell.angle_alpha   90.00
_cell.angle_beta   90.00
_cell.angle_gamma   90.00
#
_symmetry.space_group_name_H-M   'P 1'
#
loop_
_entity.id
_entity.type
_entity.pdbx_description
1 polymer ?
#
loop_
_entity_poly.entity_id
_entity_poly.type
_entity_poly.pdbx_seq_one_letter_code
_entity_poly.pdbx_strand_id
1 'polypeptide(L)'
;MRWLYWTSLTPPAKKNIEQYMRTGEGFLLVYSITSRDSFEESSTYHKQILCVKDQDAFRVIVVANKCDLEYERHVGMNDARHSISASALN
;
A
#
# COMPACT_ATOMS: atom_id res chain seq x y z
N MET A 1 18.76 -8.12 -8.97
CA MET A 1 17.67 -7.26 -8.43
C MET A 1 16.47 -7.37 -9.35
N ARG A 2 15.33 -7.87 -8.87
CA ARG A 2 14.14 -8.10 -9.70
C ARG A 2 12.97 -7.35 -9.06
N TRP A 3 12.48 -6.33 -9.75
CA TRP A 3 11.31 -5.55 -9.36
C TRP A 3 10.03 -6.31 -9.76
N LEU A 4 9.07 -6.46 -8.84
CA LEU A 4 7.74 -7.04 -9.08
C LEU A 4 6.72 -5.89 -9.17
N TYR A 5 6.02 -5.78 -10.30
CA TYR A 5 4.96 -4.80 -10.54
C TYR A 5 3.59 -5.47 -10.41
N TRP A 6 2.69 -4.88 -9.62
CA TRP A 6 1.32 -5.35 -9.43
C TRP A 6 0.40 -4.72 -10.48
N THR A 7 0.29 -5.32 -11.67
CA THR A 7 -0.88 -5.13 -12.54
C THR A 7 -1.26 -6.48 -13.16
N SER A 8 -2.43 -7.00 -12.81
CA SER A 8 -3.21 -8.00 -13.57
C SER A 8 -2.62 -9.39 -13.91
N LEU A 9 -1.40 -9.75 -13.53
CA LEU A 9 -0.93 -11.14 -13.62
C LEU A 9 -0.59 -11.65 -12.24
N THR A 10 -1.41 -12.59 -11.78
CA THR A 10 -1.28 -13.26 -10.48
C THR A 10 0.17 -13.69 -10.22
N PRO A 11 0.84 -13.20 -9.17
CA PRO A 11 1.91 -14.00 -8.60
C PRO A 11 1.28 -15.33 -8.16
N PRO A 12 2.02 -16.45 -8.13
CA PRO A 12 1.55 -17.74 -7.61
C PRO A 12 1.17 -17.72 -6.10
N ALA A 13 0.89 -16.54 -5.54
CA ALA A 13 0.89 -16.19 -4.13
C ALA A 13 -0.46 -15.72 -3.58
N LYS A 14 -1.60 -15.93 -4.28
CA LYS A 14 -2.93 -15.74 -3.65
C LYS A 14 -3.13 -16.65 -2.42
N LYS A 15 -2.31 -17.68 -2.24
CA LYS A 15 -2.44 -18.68 -1.16
C LYS A 15 -1.74 -18.32 0.15
N ASN A 16 -0.90 -17.27 0.22
CA ASN A 16 -0.02 -17.06 1.40
C ASN A 16 0.25 -15.58 1.73
N ILE A 17 -0.66 -14.64 1.44
CA ILE A 17 -0.43 -13.22 1.78
C ILE A 17 -0.21 -13.02 3.29
N GLU A 18 -0.89 -13.79 4.12
CA GLU A 18 -0.71 -13.80 5.57
C GLU A 18 0.70 -14.23 6.00
N GLN A 19 1.28 -15.22 5.32
CA GLN A 19 2.65 -15.65 5.61
C GLN A 19 3.65 -14.54 5.27
N TYR A 20 3.47 -13.85 4.14
CA TYR A 20 4.30 -12.69 3.79
C TYR A 20 4.12 -11.54 4.78
N MET A 21 2.89 -11.28 5.23
CA MET A 21 2.63 -10.30 6.28
C MET A 21 3.32 -10.67 7.60
N ARG A 22 3.31 -11.96 7.99
CA ARG A 22 3.97 -12.43 9.22
C ARG A 22 5.50 -12.35 9.14
N THR A 23 6.13 -12.80 8.06
CA THR A 23 7.60 -12.88 7.98
C THR A 23 8.29 -11.66 7.38
N GLY A 24 7.58 -10.80 6.65
CA GLY A 24 8.19 -9.64 5.99
C GLY A 24 8.74 -8.61 6.99
N GLU A 25 9.91 -8.04 6.72
CA GLU A 25 10.54 -6.99 7.56
C GLU A 25 10.15 -5.56 7.15
N GLY A 26 9.46 -5.43 6.01
CA GLY A 26 8.96 -4.18 5.46
C GLY A 26 8.05 -4.41 4.26
N PHE A 27 7.16 -3.47 3.97
CA PHE A 27 6.21 -3.56 2.86
C PHE A 27 6.22 -2.31 1.99
N LEU A 28 5.98 -2.52 0.69
CA LEU A 28 5.72 -1.46 -0.28
C LEU A 28 4.25 -1.54 -0.68
N LEU A 29 3.47 -0.51 -0.35
CA LEU A 29 2.08 -0.39 -0.76
C LEU A 29 1.98 0.57 -1.93
N VAL A 30 1.50 0.08 -3.07
CA VAL A 30 1.46 0.88 -4.30
C VAL A 30 0.00 1.10 -4.68
N TYR A 31 -0.39 2.35 -4.87
CA TYR A 31 -1.72 2.74 -5.35
C TYR A 31 -1.61 3.56 -6.64
N SER A 32 -2.69 3.67 -7.41
CA SER A 32 -2.73 4.47 -8.62
C SER A 32 -3.30 5.86 -8.31
N ILE A 33 -2.66 6.94 -8.74
CA ILE A 33 -3.20 8.30 -8.52
C ILE A 33 -4.55 8.53 -9.20
N THR A 34 -4.85 7.73 -10.23
CA THR A 34 -6.10 7.77 -11.01
C THR A 34 -7.24 6.94 -10.40
N SER A 35 -7.00 6.19 -9.32
CA SER A 35 -8.03 5.34 -8.69
C SER A 35 -8.03 5.53 -7.18
N ARG A 36 -9.10 6.16 -6.67
CA ARG A 36 -9.31 6.32 -5.22
C ARG A 36 -9.51 4.98 -4.53
N ASP A 37 -10.19 4.03 -5.16
CA ASP A 37 -10.37 2.67 -4.61
C ASP A 37 -9.01 2.01 -4.33
N SER A 38 -8.05 2.12 -5.25
CA SER A 38 -6.71 1.56 -5.05
C SER A 38 -5.97 2.18 -3.86
N PHE A 39 -6.25 3.45 -3.54
CA PHE A 39 -5.70 4.12 -2.38
C PHE A 39 -6.36 3.65 -1.08
N GLU A 40 -7.69 3.46 -1.07
CA GLU A 40 -8.42 2.95 0.08
C GLU A 40 -8.04 1.49 0.40
N GLU A 41 -7.86 0.66 -0.62
CA GLU A 41 -7.32 -0.69 -0.48
C GLU A 41 -5.92 -0.67 0.15
N SER A 42 -5.03 0.22 -0.31
CA SER A 42 -3.69 0.36 0.28
C SER A 42 -3.74 0.73 1.77
N SER A 43 -4.66 1.62 2.15
CA SER A 43 -4.86 2.00 3.55
C SER A 43 -5.40 0.84 4.39
N THR A 44 -6.23 -0.01 3.79
CA THR A 44 -6.74 -1.23 4.43
C THR A 44 -5.63 -2.25 4.65
N TYR A 45 -4.76 -2.46 3.65
CA TYR A 45 -3.59 -3.33 3.80
C TYR A 45 -2.61 -2.83 4.86
N HIS A 46 -2.41 -1.51 4.97
CA HIS A 46 -1.59 -0.94 6.04
C HIS A 46 -2.10 -1.36 7.43
N LYS A 47 -3.39 -1.20 7.70
CA LYS A 47 -4.01 -1.62 8.97
C LYS A 47 -3.90 -3.12 9.21
N GLN A 48 -4.08 -3.93 8.16
CA GLN A 48 -3.92 -5.38 8.26
C GLN A 48 -2.48 -5.79 8.60
N ILE A 49 -1.49 -5.14 7.99
CA ILE A 49 -0.07 -5.36 8.31
C ILE A 49 0.20 -5.04 9.78
N LEU A 50 -0.24 -3.88 10.28
CA LEU A 50 -0.07 -3.51 11.68
C LEU A 50 -0.72 -4.54 12.62
N CYS A 51 -1.95 -4.96 12.31
CA CYS A 51 -2.68 -5.97 13.09
C CYS A 51 -1.96 -7.33 13.10
N VAL A 52 -1.41 -7.78 11.96
CA VAL A 52 -0.64 -9.03 11.89
C VAL A 52 0.71 -8.92 12.59
N LYS A 53 1.31 -7.72 12.61
CA LYS A 53 2.59 -7.44 13.30
C LYS A 53 2.44 -7.21 14.79
N ASP A 54 1.23 -6.94 15.26
CA ASP A 54 0.95 -6.57 16.66
C ASP A 54 1.82 -5.37 17.10
N GLN A 55 1.90 -4.35 16.24
CA GLN A 55 2.72 -3.16 16.41
C GLN A 55 1.98 -1.91 15.94
N ASP A 56 2.16 -0.80 16.66
CA ASP A 56 1.58 0.51 16.29
C ASP A 56 2.33 1.15 15.10
N ALA A 57 3.58 0.75 14.88
CA ALA A 57 4.40 1.24 13.77
C ALA A 57 5.19 0.10 13.12
N PHE A 58 5.11 0.02 11.79
CA PHE A 58 5.88 -0.92 10.99
C PHE A 58 6.51 -0.23 9.77
N ARG A 59 7.57 -0.82 9.22
CA ARG A 59 8.26 -0.27 8.04
C ARG A 59 7.41 -0.45 6.78
N VAL A 60 6.58 0.54 6.49
CA VAL A 60 5.73 0.55 5.30
C VAL A 60 6.02 1.81 4.49
N ILE A 61 6.28 1.63 3.20
CA ILE A 61 6.44 2.71 2.24
C ILE A 61 5.23 2.69 1.32
N VAL A 62 4.52 3.81 1.23
CA VAL A 62 3.40 3.96 0.30
C VAL A 62 3.85 4.74 -0.93
N VAL A 63 3.57 4.20 -2.11
CA VAL A 63 3.98 4.76 -3.40
C VAL A 63 2.76 5.07 -4.25
N ALA A 64 2.68 6.32 -4.69
CA ALA A 64 1.76 6.76 -5.71
C ALA A 64 2.31 6.36 -7.09
N ASN A 65 1.54 5.57 -7.83
CA ASN A 65 1.86 5.12 -9.18
C ASN A 65 1.02 5.86 -10.21
N LYS A 66 1.46 5.82 -11.47
CA LYS A 66 0.86 6.52 -12.62
C LYS A 66 0.91 8.05 -12.53
N CYS A 67 1.96 8.60 -11.93
CA CYS A 67 2.13 10.05 -11.77
C CYS A 67 2.21 10.83 -13.09
N ASP A 68 2.40 10.13 -14.22
CA ASP A 68 2.29 10.65 -15.57
C ASP A 68 0.84 11.09 -15.92
N LEU A 69 -0.18 10.50 -15.28
CA LEU A 69 -1.60 10.79 -15.49
C LEU A 69 -2.14 11.85 -14.51
N GLU A 70 -1.42 12.97 -14.36
CA GLU A 70 -1.77 14.04 -13.41
C GLU A 70 -3.18 14.63 -13.69
N TYR A 71 -3.57 14.72 -14.96
CA TYR A 71 -4.89 15.26 -15.35
C TYR A 71 -6.06 14.34 -14.98
N GLU A 72 -5.80 13.07 -14.72
CA GLU A 72 -6.78 12.08 -14.26
C GLU A 72 -6.63 11.79 -12.76
N ARG A 73 -5.91 12.66 -12.02
CA ARG A 73 -5.67 12.47 -10.59
C ARG A 73 -6.98 12.52 -9.82
N HIS A 74 -7.31 11.41 -9.17
CA HIS A 74 -8.43 11.28 -8.25
C HIS A 74 -8.00 11.30 -6.77
N VAL A 75 -6.69 11.10 -6.51
CA VAL A 75 -6.10 11.11 -5.17
C VAL A 75 -5.12 12.27 -5.03
N GLY A 76 -5.50 13.26 -4.22
CA GLY A 76 -4.67 14.41 -3.91
C GLY A 76 -3.46 14.03 -3.06
N MET A 77 -2.31 14.67 -3.33
CA MET A 77 -1.07 14.38 -2.61
C MET A 77 -1.18 14.68 -1.11
N ASN A 78 -1.90 15.76 -0.76
CA ASN A 78 -2.17 16.11 0.62
C ASN A 78 -3.10 15.11 1.30
N ASP A 79 -4.19 14.70 0.64
CA ASP A 79 -5.13 13.70 1.19
C ASP A 79 -4.40 12.39 1.53
N ALA A 80 -3.57 11.91 0.61
CA ALA A 80 -2.79 10.70 0.81
C ALA A 80 -1.82 10.84 1.99
N ARG A 81 -1.11 11.98 2.09
CA ARG A 81 -0.17 12.24 3.18
C ARG A 81 -0.86 12.29 4.55
N HIS A 82 -1.99 12.99 4.64
CA HIS A 82 -2.74 13.10 5.90
C HIS A 82 -3.32 11.76 6.33
N SER A 83 -3.88 10.99 5.38
CA SER A 83 -4.47 9.69 5.67
C SER A 83 -3.43 8.67 6.18
N ILE A 84 -2.25 8.62 5.56
CA ILE A 84 -1.16 7.72 6.00
C ILE A 84 -0.54 8.21 7.31
N SER A 85 -0.30 9.52 7.44
CA SER A 85 0.26 10.09 8.68
C SER A 85 -0.66 9.89 9.87
N ALA A 86 -1.99 9.98 9.68
CA ALA A 86 -2.96 9.72 10.75
C ALA A 86 -2.92 8.26 11.20
N SER A 87 -2.66 7.32 10.28
CA SER A 87 -2.55 5.89 10.61
C SER A 87 -1.24 5.48 11.28
N ALA A 88 -0.25 6.37 11.39
CA ALA A 88 1.03 6.12 12.05
C ALA A 88 1.14 6.79 13.44
N LEU A 89 0.12 7.54 13.86
CA LEU A 89 0.10 8.33 15.11
C LEU A 89 -0.89 7.81 16.15
N ASN A 90 -1.54 6.68 15.90
CA ASN A 90 -2.61 6.15 16.72
C ASN A 90 -2.35 4.68 17.03
#